data_AF-A0A8J8GZ10-F1
#
_entry.id   AF-A0A8J8GZ10-F1
#
_cell.length_a   1.000
_cell.length_b   1.000
_cell.length_c   1.000
_cell.angle_alpha   90.00
_cell.angle_beta   90.00
_cell.angle_gamma   90.00
#
_symmetry.space_group_name_H-M   'P 1'
#
loop_
_entity.id
_entity.type
_entity.pdbx_description
1 polymer ?
#
loop_
_entity_poly.entity_id
_entity_poly.type
_entity_poly.pdbx_seq_one_letter_code
_entity_poly.pdbx_strand_id
1 'polypeptide(L)'
;MIPSERWEGSVARQENPVDPLAGPLQSFAYDLRKVRIEAGNPTYRALARTAGYSPTTLSEAAAGLRKPSLDVVLAYVGACGGDVEAWRRRWEQVDRDLAEPGADPEADPGAVAGAEPPAPARRRWPLVVGVAVTVIVAVAAVVFVLRDPAPKAEANGCPALPPHRTFTAVAYGKGAPVRAAATLTDPVLMTVPSGCTLGFTGFCVGQRVRDATGGTPDVRWFVLPDGKVVPSAVVHGNPPAALTPVTCAKGRPSPDGIALVLATDTAKPGGLKATASGHNLEIVGFAVRRSTGAWRPLGLTEKFTATLTVNPGEQIVVAAAACFGGDGPTGLIDARRFPGAAQSATLSTAEYATASQAACAYP
;
A
#
# COMPACT_ATOMS: atom_id res chain seq x y z
N MET A 1 -56.09 7.03 9.97
CA MET A 1 -55.77 7.37 8.57
C MET A 1 -55.00 8.69 8.56
N ILE A 2 -53.67 8.63 8.67
CA ILE A 2 -52.63 9.60 8.23
C ILE A 2 -51.36 8.74 8.02
N PRO A 3 -50.58 8.94 6.94
CA PRO A 3 -49.90 7.87 6.22
C PRO A 3 -48.48 7.57 6.68
N SER A 4 -48.10 6.31 6.51
CA SER A 4 -46.73 5.80 6.58
C SER A 4 -45.87 6.40 5.46
N GLU A 5 -44.90 7.25 5.82
CA GLU A 5 -43.87 7.71 4.91
C GLU A 5 -42.90 6.56 4.59
N ARG A 6 -43.01 6.10 3.34
CA ARG A 6 -42.09 5.24 2.64
C ARG A 6 -40.77 6.01 2.43
N TRP A 7 -39.71 5.62 3.14
CA TRP A 7 -38.36 6.08 2.81
C TRP A 7 -37.84 5.22 1.66
N GLU A 8 -38.10 5.67 0.43
CA GLU A 8 -37.38 5.23 -0.77
C GLU A 8 -35.87 5.39 -0.50
N GLY A 9 -35.13 4.28 -0.54
CA GLY A 9 -33.68 4.27 -0.40
C GLY A 9 -33.04 5.10 -1.51
N SER A 10 -32.57 6.30 -1.19
CA SER A 10 -31.71 7.07 -2.08
C SER A 10 -30.42 6.27 -2.30
N VAL A 11 -30.24 5.73 -3.50
CA VAL A 11 -28.95 5.22 -3.96
C VAL A 11 -27.95 6.35 -3.77
N ALA A 12 -27.04 6.20 -2.80
CA ALA A 12 -26.00 7.18 -2.56
C ALA A 12 -25.20 7.33 -3.86
N ARG A 13 -25.05 8.58 -4.33
CA ARG A 13 -24.17 8.89 -5.45
C ARG A 13 -22.80 8.28 -5.13
N GLN A 14 -22.34 7.38 -6.00
CA GLN A 14 -21.07 6.71 -5.81
C GLN A 14 -19.96 7.78 -5.73
N GLU A 15 -19.10 7.67 -4.72
CA GLU A 15 -17.97 8.57 -4.57
C GLU A 15 -17.01 8.39 -5.76
N ASN A 16 -16.48 9.51 -6.28
CA ASN A 16 -15.47 9.46 -7.33
C ASN A 16 -14.23 8.67 -6.84
N PRO A 17 -13.58 7.89 -7.71
CA PRO A 17 -12.34 7.20 -7.38
C PRO A 17 -11.28 8.18 -6.89
N VAL A 18 -10.54 7.77 -5.87
CA VAL A 18 -9.35 8.47 -5.37
C VAL A 18 -8.16 7.59 -5.66
N ASP A 19 -7.17 8.13 -6.34
CA ASP A 19 -5.93 7.42 -6.70
C ASP A 19 -4.82 7.83 -5.72
N PRO A 20 -4.42 6.97 -4.78
CA PRO A 20 -3.40 7.31 -3.79
C PRO A 20 -2.04 7.66 -4.39
N LEU A 21 -1.78 7.36 -5.68
CA LEU A 21 -0.55 7.70 -6.40
C LEU A 21 -0.62 9.03 -7.15
N ALA A 22 -1.81 9.63 -7.31
CA ALA A 22 -2.01 10.85 -8.08
C ALA A 22 -1.58 12.14 -7.35
N GLY A 23 -1.08 12.04 -6.12
CA GLY A 23 -0.47 13.15 -5.39
C GLY A 23 -0.85 13.20 -3.90
N PRO A 24 -0.26 14.13 -3.12
CA PRO A 24 -0.41 14.18 -1.66
C PRO A 24 -1.87 14.30 -1.19
N LEU A 25 -2.69 15.09 -1.88
CA LEU A 25 -4.11 15.27 -1.54
C LEU A 25 -4.95 14.03 -1.82
N GLN A 26 -4.65 13.31 -2.91
CA GLN A 26 -5.34 12.07 -3.25
C GLN A 26 -4.95 10.95 -2.26
N SER A 27 -3.67 10.81 -1.94
CA SER A 27 -3.20 9.90 -0.89
C SER A 27 -3.82 10.20 0.47
N PHE A 28 -3.89 11.48 0.86
CA PHE A 28 -4.53 11.89 2.11
C PHE A 28 -6.03 11.55 2.15
N ALA A 29 -6.75 11.80 1.07
CA ALA A 29 -8.17 11.47 0.97
C ALA A 29 -8.44 9.96 0.97
N TYR A 30 -7.57 9.18 0.32
CA TYR A 30 -7.63 7.72 0.32
C TYR A 30 -7.57 7.18 1.75
N ASP A 31 -6.61 7.66 2.54
CA ASP A 31 -6.45 7.24 3.93
C ASP A 31 -7.61 7.73 4.82
N LEU A 32 -8.18 8.90 4.54
CA LEU A 32 -9.32 9.41 5.30
C LEU A 32 -10.59 8.59 5.01
N ARG A 33 -10.75 8.11 3.78
CA ARG A 33 -11.81 7.15 3.43
C ARG A 33 -11.60 5.80 4.11
N LYS A 34 -10.35 5.34 4.20
CA LYS A 34 -10.00 4.09 4.89
C LYS A 34 -10.43 4.10 6.36
N VAL A 35 -10.16 5.18 7.09
CA VAL A 35 -10.62 5.34 8.49
C VAL A 35 -12.14 5.23 8.62
N ARG A 36 -12.90 5.76 7.66
CA ARG A 36 -14.37 5.63 7.66
C ARG A 36 -14.79 4.19 7.38
N ILE A 37 -14.14 3.51 6.45
CA ILE A 37 -14.42 2.10 6.15
C ILE A 37 -14.21 1.24 7.41
N GLU A 38 -13.10 1.45 8.12
CA GLU A 38 -12.75 0.78 9.38
C GLU A 38 -13.79 1.02 10.50
N ALA A 39 -14.44 2.18 10.51
CA ALA A 39 -15.54 2.51 11.42
C ALA A 39 -16.90 1.88 11.03
N GLY A 40 -16.92 0.90 10.12
CA GLY A 40 -18.15 0.28 9.59
C GLY A 40 -18.74 1.04 8.40
N ASN A 41 -17.94 1.87 7.74
CA ASN A 41 -18.31 2.68 6.57
C ASN A 41 -19.61 3.50 6.74
N PRO A 42 -19.77 4.29 7.82
CA PRO A 42 -20.96 5.11 8.00
C PRO A 42 -21.11 6.09 6.83
N THR A 43 -22.34 6.29 6.35
CA THR A 43 -22.62 7.33 5.35
C THR A 43 -22.18 8.71 5.88
N TYR A 44 -21.83 9.66 5.00
CA TYR A 44 -21.49 11.02 5.46
C TYR A 44 -22.63 11.69 6.26
N ARG A 45 -23.89 11.32 5.99
CA ARG A 45 -25.04 11.75 6.81
C ARG A 45 -25.03 11.15 8.21
N ALA A 46 -24.63 9.89 8.35
CA ALA A 46 -24.50 9.26 9.65
C ALA A 46 -23.31 9.82 10.42
N LEU A 47 -22.17 10.01 9.75
CA LEU A 47 -20.95 10.58 10.33
C LEU A 47 -21.14 12.04 10.76
N ALA A 48 -21.90 12.84 10.00
CA ALA A 48 -22.22 14.22 10.34
C ALA A 48 -22.90 14.39 11.70
N ARG A 49 -23.68 13.40 12.15
CA ARG A 49 -24.37 13.45 13.45
C ARG A 49 -23.41 13.44 14.64
N THR A 50 -22.21 12.88 14.47
CA THR A 50 -21.21 12.76 15.53
C THR A 50 -20.00 13.67 15.30
N ALA A 51 -19.67 13.98 14.04
CA ALA A 51 -18.54 14.84 13.68
C ALA A 51 -18.83 16.35 13.80
N GLY A 52 -20.10 16.78 13.89
CA GLY A 52 -20.43 18.21 14.01
C GLY A 52 -20.20 19.05 12.74
N TYR A 53 -19.99 18.39 11.58
CA TYR A 53 -19.85 19.02 10.27
C TYR A 53 -20.91 18.51 9.30
N SER A 54 -21.22 19.30 8.26
CA SER A 54 -22.21 18.90 7.26
C SER A 54 -21.74 17.66 6.45
N PRO A 55 -22.68 16.83 5.94
CA PRO A 55 -22.32 15.69 5.09
C PRO A 55 -21.52 16.10 3.85
N THR A 56 -21.81 17.28 3.29
CA THR A 56 -21.08 17.85 2.15
C THR A 56 -19.64 18.17 2.53
N THR A 57 -19.41 18.80 3.67
CA THR A 57 -18.07 19.13 4.17
C THR A 57 -17.22 17.88 4.39
N LEU A 58 -17.79 16.83 4.98
CA LEU A 58 -17.09 15.56 5.20
C LEU A 58 -16.80 14.82 3.89
N SER A 59 -17.72 14.87 2.93
CA SER A 59 -17.51 14.32 1.60
C SER A 59 -16.41 15.04 0.83
N GLU A 60 -16.36 16.36 0.90
CA GLU A 60 -15.31 17.17 0.28
C GLU A 60 -13.95 16.92 0.93
N ALA A 61 -13.92 16.76 2.25
CA ALA A 61 -12.69 16.44 2.98
C ALA A 61 -12.05 15.12 2.51
N ALA A 62 -12.89 14.16 2.15
CA ALA A 62 -12.49 12.86 1.63
C ALA A 62 -12.43 12.81 0.09
N ALA A 63 -12.51 13.94 -0.62
CA ALA A 63 -12.53 13.95 -2.09
C ALA A 63 -11.15 13.96 -2.75
N GLY A 64 -10.10 14.41 -2.04
CA GLY A 64 -8.73 14.49 -2.57
C GLY A 64 -8.48 15.66 -3.51
N LEU A 65 -9.42 16.61 -3.58
CA LEU A 65 -9.35 17.78 -4.47
C LEU A 65 -8.68 19.00 -3.82
N ARG A 66 -8.76 19.10 -2.49
CA ARG A 66 -8.21 20.21 -1.71
C ARG A 66 -7.82 19.73 -0.32
N LYS A 67 -6.83 20.37 0.30
CA LYS A 67 -6.47 20.09 1.69
C LYS A 67 -7.65 20.46 2.61
N PRO A 68 -8.21 19.52 3.39
CA PRO A 68 -9.26 19.84 4.35
C PRO A 68 -8.69 20.66 5.51
N SER A 69 -9.51 21.38 6.28
CA SER A 69 -9.01 22.00 7.51
C SER A 69 -8.71 20.95 8.57
N LEU A 70 -7.77 21.26 9.49
CA LEU A 70 -7.37 20.34 10.56
C LEU A 70 -8.59 19.92 11.41
N ASP A 71 -9.45 20.86 11.79
CA ASP A 71 -10.63 20.58 12.62
C ASP A 71 -11.59 19.59 11.96
N VAL A 72 -11.81 19.71 10.64
CA VAL A 72 -12.66 18.78 9.89
C VAL A 72 -12.06 17.37 9.90
N VAL A 73 -10.74 17.25 9.76
CA VAL A 73 -10.05 15.95 9.79
C VAL A 73 -10.12 15.32 11.17
N LEU A 74 -9.84 16.08 12.23
CA LEU A 74 -9.88 15.56 13.60
C LEU A 74 -11.30 15.15 14.00
N ALA A 75 -12.31 15.92 13.60
CA ALA A 75 -13.71 15.57 13.84
C ALA A 75 -14.15 14.34 13.04
N TYR A 76 -13.75 14.23 11.78
CA TYR A 76 -14.02 13.05 10.94
C TYR A 76 -13.41 11.80 11.57
N VAL A 77 -12.13 11.86 11.92
CA VAL A 77 -11.37 10.72 12.48
C VAL A 77 -11.90 10.36 13.86
N GLY A 78 -12.17 11.36 14.72
CA GLY A 78 -12.74 11.14 16.04
C GLY A 78 -14.14 10.52 15.99
N ALA A 79 -14.98 10.96 15.05
CA ALA A 79 -16.31 10.37 14.82
C ALA A 79 -16.25 8.93 14.29
N CYS A 80 -15.14 8.56 13.65
CA CYS A 80 -14.81 7.20 13.23
C CYS A 80 -14.04 6.39 14.29
N GLY A 81 -13.71 6.99 15.45
CA GLY A 81 -12.95 6.33 16.51
C GLY A 81 -11.45 6.12 16.23
N GLY A 82 -10.87 6.86 15.28
CA GLY A 82 -9.44 6.78 14.95
C GLY A 82 -8.53 7.63 15.85
N ASP A 83 -7.21 7.47 15.69
CA ASP A 83 -6.19 8.22 16.46
C ASP A 83 -6.04 9.67 15.95
N VAL A 84 -6.68 10.61 16.66
CA VAL A 84 -6.68 12.04 16.33
C VAL A 84 -5.26 12.66 16.33
N GLU A 85 -4.34 12.18 17.17
CA GLU A 85 -2.98 12.73 17.24
C GLU A 85 -2.11 12.26 16.07
N ALA A 86 -2.28 11.00 15.65
CA ALA A 86 -1.67 10.51 14.41
C ALA A 86 -2.17 11.29 13.19
N TRP A 87 -3.46 11.60 13.17
CA TRP A 87 -4.08 12.35 12.07
C TRP A 87 -3.70 13.83 12.04
N ARG A 88 -3.45 14.47 13.19
CA ARG A 88 -2.85 15.82 13.23
C ARG A 88 -1.47 15.84 12.58
N ARG A 89 -0.59 14.92 12.97
CA ARG A 89 0.76 14.81 12.39
C ARG A 89 0.72 14.56 10.88
N ARG A 90 -0.20 13.71 10.44
CA ARG A 90 -0.41 13.44 9.01
C ARG A 90 -0.90 14.69 8.26
N TRP A 91 -1.83 15.45 8.85
CA TRP A 91 -2.34 16.67 8.24
C TRP A 91 -1.25 17.74 8.06
N GLU A 92 -0.34 17.87 9.02
CA GLU A 92 0.83 18.76 8.92
C GLU A 92 1.83 18.28 7.86
N GLN A 93 1.97 16.97 7.66
CA GLN A 93 2.86 16.41 6.63
C GLN A 93 2.41 16.81 5.21
N VAL A 94 1.10 16.88 4.96
CA VAL A 94 0.57 17.29 3.64
C VAL A 94 1.05 18.69 3.23
N ASP A 95 1.27 19.63 4.17
CA ASP A 95 1.81 20.96 3.79
C ASP A 95 3.26 20.86 3.30
N ARG A 96 4.05 19.96 3.88
CA ARG A 96 5.42 19.70 3.44
C ARG A 96 5.40 19.07 2.05
N ASP A 97 4.54 18.07 1.87
CA ASP A 97 4.43 17.34 0.60
C ASP A 97 3.90 18.22 -0.55
N LEU A 98 3.10 19.26 -0.24
CA LEU A 98 2.62 20.24 -1.21
C LEU A 98 3.63 21.38 -1.49
N ALA A 99 4.57 21.62 -0.58
CA ALA A 99 5.59 22.65 -0.72
C ALA A 99 6.81 22.17 -1.55
N GLU A 100 6.93 20.87 -1.81
CA GLU A 100 7.92 20.34 -2.75
C GLU A 100 7.41 20.50 -4.19
N PRO A 101 8.03 21.36 -5.02
CA PRO A 101 7.63 21.49 -6.41
C PRO A 101 7.94 20.20 -7.17
N GLY A 102 6.89 19.61 -7.74
CA GLY A 102 6.99 18.45 -8.62
C GLY A 102 7.92 18.73 -9.80
N ALA A 103 8.94 17.88 -9.95
CA ALA A 103 9.72 17.78 -11.16
C ALA A 103 8.85 17.11 -12.23
N ASP A 104 8.24 17.90 -13.11
CA ASP A 104 7.69 17.40 -14.37
C ASP A 104 8.83 17.15 -15.39
N PRO A 105 8.62 16.23 -16.35
CA PRO A 105 9.67 15.72 -17.23
C PRO A 105 9.82 16.52 -18.55
N GLU A 106 11.10 16.69 -18.94
CA GLU A 106 11.64 17.01 -20.27
C GLU A 106 11.41 18.41 -20.91
N ALA A 107 12.51 19.15 -21.02
CA ALA A 107 12.93 19.78 -22.29
C ALA A 107 14.48 19.89 -22.35
N ASP A 108 15.01 19.41 -23.48
CA ASP A 108 16.41 19.26 -23.93
C ASP A 108 17.28 20.55 -23.87
N PRO A 109 18.63 20.47 -23.80
CA PRO A 109 19.51 21.60 -23.53
C PRO A 109 19.93 22.35 -24.81
N GLY A 110 19.59 23.63 -24.87
CA GLY A 110 19.99 24.56 -25.94
C GLY A 110 20.84 25.70 -25.41
N ALA A 111 22.05 25.83 -25.96
CA ALA A 111 23.11 26.77 -25.61
C ALA A 111 22.73 28.26 -25.69
N VAL A 112 23.41 29.10 -24.89
CA VAL A 112 23.93 30.40 -25.34
C VAL A 112 25.21 30.77 -24.60
N ALA A 113 26.15 31.29 -25.39
CA ALA A 113 27.51 31.65 -25.07
C ALA A 113 27.65 33.11 -24.60
N GLY A 114 28.83 33.41 -24.02
CA GLY A 114 29.38 34.76 -23.81
C GLY A 114 28.97 35.39 -22.46
N ALA A 115 29.83 36.00 -21.66
CA ALA A 115 31.16 36.54 -21.89
C ALA A 115 31.88 36.74 -20.54
N GLU A 116 33.20 36.52 -20.52
CA GLU A 116 34.14 36.99 -19.48
C GLU A 116 34.75 38.33 -19.95
N PRO A 117 34.97 39.34 -19.08
CA PRO A 117 36.33 39.64 -18.57
C PRO A 117 36.34 40.47 -17.25
N PRO A 118 37.48 41.01 -16.75
CA PRO A 118 38.86 40.52 -16.68
C PRO A 118 39.44 40.51 -15.25
N ALA A 119 40.59 39.84 -15.09
CA ALA A 119 41.42 39.79 -13.88
C ALA A 119 42.13 41.13 -13.53
N PRO A 120 42.59 41.28 -12.27
CA PRO A 120 43.78 42.10 -12.01
C PRO A 120 44.93 41.38 -11.26
N ALA A 121 46.12 41.73 -11.74
CA ALA A 121 47.38 41.99 -11.03
C ALA A 121 48.03 40.88 -10.17
N ARG A 122 49.15 40.41 -10.72
CA ARG A 122 50.18 39.55 -10.14
C ARG A 122 50.92 40.29 -9.01
N ARG A 123 51.10 39.64 -7.84
CA ARG A 123 52.06 40.07 -6.83
C ARG A 123 53.04 38.93 -6.54
N ARG A 124 54.32 39.17 -6.82
CA ARG A 124 55.44 38.23 -6.71
C ARG A 124 55.90 38.16 -5.25
N TRP A 125 55.90 36.98 -4.64
CA TRP A 125 56.67 36.68 -3.41
C TRP A 125 57.51 35.43 -3.66
N PRO A 126 58.78 35.41 -3.23
CA PRO A 126 59.76 34.41 -3.66
C PRO A 126 59.60 33.07 -2.94
N LEU A 127 59.99 32.02 -3.67
CA LEU A 127 60.13 30.62 -3.25
C LEU A 127 61.12 30.49 -2.08
N VAL A 128 60.70 29.76 -1.03
CA VAL A 128 61.63 28.98 -0.20
C VAL A 128 61.19 27.52 -0.28
N VAL A 129 62.11 26.71 -0.78
CA VAL A 129 61.99 25.26 -1.01
C VAL A 129 62.08 24.51 0.33
N GLY A 130 61.20 23.55 0.53
CA GLY A 130 61.30 22.53 1.58
C GLY A 130 60.69 21.22 1.11
N VAL A 131 61.53 20.34 0.58
CA VAL A 131 61.19 18.98 0.09
C VAL A 131 61.17 17.99 1.25
N ALA A 132 60.09 17.20 1.36
CA ALA A 132 59.91 15.88 2.00
C ALA A 132 58.49 15.84 2.61
N VAL A 133 57.50 15.10 2.10
CA VAL A 133 57.26 13.65 2.34
C VAL A 133 56.15 13.22 1.34
N THR A 134 56.46 12.36 0.37
CA THR A 134 55.50 11.95 -0.69
C THR A 134 55.41 10.43 -0.86
N VAL A 135 55.29 9.66 0.23
CA VAL A 135 55.07 8.20 0.13
C VAL A 135 53.88 7.65 0.94
N ILE A 136 53.20 8.45 1.78
CA ILE A 136 52.00 7.96 2.52
C ILE A 136 50.67 8.34 1.83
N VAL A 137 50.66 9.33 0.92
CA VAL A 137 49.42 9.85 0.31
C VAL A 137 48.90 8.96 -0.84
N ALA A 138 49.78 8.18 -1.49
CA ALA A 138 49.39 7.38 -2.65
C ALA A 138 48.56 6.12 -2.30
N VAL A 139 48.75 5.53 -1.11
CA VAL A 139 47.95 4.35 -0.69
C VAL A 139 46.57 4.76 -0.19
N ALA A 140 46.45 5.93 0.46
CA ALA A 140 45.16 6.48 0.87
C ALA A 140 44.28 6.89 -0.33
N ALA A 141 44.89 7.33 -1.44
CA ALA A 141 44.18 7.71 -2.65
C ALA A 141 43.59 6.50 -3.41
N VAL A 142 44.25 5.33 -3.38
CA VAL A 142 43.74 4.14 -4.09
C VAL A 142 42.59 3.45 -3.34
N VAL A 143 42.58 3.50 -2.01
CA VAL A 143 41.46 2.94 -1.21
C VAL A 143 40.21 3.83 -1.28
N PHE A 144 40.36 5.13 -1.56
CA PHE A 144 39.21 6.06 -1.65
C PHE A 144 38.47 5.98 -3.00
N VAL A 145 39.13 5.51 -4.07
CA VAL A 145 38.53 5.45 -5.42
C VAL A 145 37.69 4.18 -5.64
N LEU A 146 37.82 3.15 -4.79
CA LEU A 146 37.03 1.91 -4.86
C LEU A 146 35.81 1.89 -3.92
N ARG A 147 35.48 3.02 -3.30
CA ARG A 147 34.28 3.15 -2.47
C ARG A 147 33.32 4.07 -3.19
N ASP A 148 32.33 3.49 -3.87
CA ASP A 148 31.20 4.25 -4.36
C ASP A 148 30.67 5.13 -3.22
N PRO A 149 30.58 6.46 -3.39
CA PRO A 149 29.99 7.29 -2.38
C PRO A 149 28.53 6.88 -2.26
N ALA A 150 28.17 6.35 -1.08
CA ALA A 150 26.77 6.12 -0.74
C ALA A 150 25.97 7.39 -1.10
N PRO A 151 24.83 7.25 -1.80
CA PRO A 151 24.09 8.42 -2.25
C PRO A 151 23.74 9.28 -1.04
N LYS A 152 24.06 10.58 -1.13
CA LYS A 152 23.84 11.56 -0.06
C LYS A 152 22.35 11.51 0.33
N ALA A 153 22.08 11.14 1.57
CA ALA A 153 20.75 11.30 2.16
C ALA A 153 20.33 12.78 2.01
N GLU A 154 19.12 13.02 1.52
CA GLU A 154 18.55 14.37 1.53
C GLU A 154 18.44 14.86 2.97
N ALA A 155 18.39 16.19 3.16
CA ALA A 155 18.57 16.90 4.42
C ALA A 155 17.66 16.48 5.60
N ASN A 156 16.71 15.57 5.36
CA ASN A 156 15.71 15.09 6.31
C ASN A 156 15.98 13.65 6.83
N GLY A 157 17.14 13.06 6.51
CA GLY A 157 17.49 11.69 6.92
C GLY A 157 16.79 10.59 6.11
N CYS A 158 16.11 10.96 5.03
CA CYS A 158 15.54 10.02 4.06
C CYS A 158 16.61 9.51 3.08
N PRO A 159 16.56 8.22 2.70
CA PRO A 159 17.44 7.71 1.66
C PRO A 159 17.11 8.35 0.32
N ALA A 160 18.14 8.66 -0.48
CA ALA A 160 17.93 9.09 -1.86
C ALA A 160 17.27 7.98 -2.67
N LEU A 161 16.41 8.36 -3.62
CA LEU A 161 15.73 7.38 -4.47
C LEU A 161 16.72 6.76 -5.47
N PRO A 162 16.76 5.42 -5.58
CA PRO A 162 17.63 4.76 -6.54
C PRO A 162 17.16 5.01 -7.99
N PRO A 163 18.10 5.13 -8.95
CA PRO A 163 17.79 5.42 -10.35
C PRO A 163 17.04 4.26 -11.04
N HIS A 164 17.39 3.01 -10.71
CA HIS A 164 16.80 1.81 -11.30
C HIS A 164 15.76 1.16 -10.37
N ARG A 165 14.70 1.89 -10.04
CA ARG A 165 13.57 1.38 -9.24
C ARG A 165 12.39 0.98 -10.12
N THR A 166 11.70 -0.09 -9.75
CA THR A 166 10.49 -0.59 -10.39
C THR A 166 9.24 0.11 -9.84
N PHE A 167 9.23 0.39 -8.54
CA PHE A 167 8.15 1.12 -7.87
C PHE A 167 8.65 1.79 -6.59
N THR A 168 7.79 2.61 -5.99
CA THR A 168 8.07 3.31 -4.73
C THR A 168 7.01 3.01 -3.67
N ALA A 169 7.39 3.11 -2.41
CA ALA A 169 6.45 3.11 -1.30
C ALA A 169 6.92 4.06 -0.19
N VAL A 170 5.99 4.62 0.57
CA VAL A 170 6.25 5.59 1.64
C VAL A 170 6.23 4.88 2.99
N ALA A 171 7.28 5.03 3.78
CA ALA A 171 7.31 4.52 5.15
C ALA A 171 6.29 5.24 6.03
N TYR A 172 5.59 4.51 6.90
CA TYR A 172 4.60 5.10 7.79
C TYR A 172 4.73 4.62 9.24
N GLY A 173 4.01 5.27 10.15
CA GLY A 173 3.96 4.90 11.56
C GLY A 173 5.33 4.99 12.23
N LYS A 174 5.91 3.83 12.59
CA LYS A 174 7.23 3.75 13.25
C LYS A 174 8.41 3.78 12.25
N GLY A 175 8.13 3.96 10.97
CA GLY A 175 9.12 3.87 9.90
C GLY A 175 9.26 2.45 9.33
N ALA A 176 10.12 2.32 8.34
CA ALA A 176 10.33 1.09 7.59
C ALA A 176 11.62 0.37 8.03
N PRO A 177 11.55 -0.69 8.85
CA PRO A 177 12.70 -1.52 9.19
C PRO A 177 13.24 -2.25 7.95
N VAL A 178 14.48 -1.95 7.60
CA VAL A 178 15.25 -2.63 6.56
C VAL A 178 15.94 -3.85 7.18
N ARG A 179 15.81 -5.01 6.53
CA ARG A 179 16.38 -6.28 7.01
C ARG A 179 17.22 -6.95 5.93
N ALA A 180 18.12 -7.83 6.37
CA ALA A 180 18.93 -8.65 5.47
C ALA A 180 18.13 -9.76 4.78
N ALA A 181 17.01 -10.18 5.36
CA ALA A 181 16.22 -11.32 4.92
C ALA A 181 14.73 -11.14 5.26
N ALA A 182 13.87 -11.89 4.57
CA ALA A 182 12.42 -11.72 4.61
C ALA A 182 11.76 -12.40 5.82
N THR A 183 12.30 -12.13 7.01
CA THR A 183 11.80 -12.63 8.29
C THR A 183 12.01 -11.61 9.40
N LEU A 184 11.11 -11.63 10.38
CA LEU A 184 11.14 -10.77 11.55
C LEU A 184 12.20 -11.19 12.57
N THR A 185 12.73 -12.42 12.49
CA THR A 185 13.77 -12.92 13.41
C THR A 185 15.17 -12.41 13.06
N ASP A 186 15.42 -12.04 11.80
CA ASP A 186 16.69 -11.42 11.42
C ASP A 186 16.75 -9.96 11.87
N PRO A 187 17.93 -9.45 12.25
CA PRO A 187 18.07 -8.12 12.81
C PRO A 187 17.63 -7.03 11.83
N VAL A 188 17.03 -5.98 12.40
CA VAL A 188 16.82 -4.71 11.68
C VAL A 188 18.18 -4.04 11.51
N LEU A 189 18.58 -3.82 10.26
CA LEU A 189 19.86 -3.19 9.92
C LEU A 189 19.79 -1.68 10.09
N MET A 190 18.66 -1.10 9.72
CA MET A 190 18.34 0.31 9.88
C MET A 190 16.81 0.49 9.80
N THR A 191 16.30 1.59 10.31
CA THR A 191 14.90 1.97 10.15
C THR A 191 14.84 3.26 9.33
N VAL A 192 14.22 3.20 8.16
CA VAL A 192 13.95 4.40 7.37
C VAL A 192 12.83 5.20 8.04
N PRO A 193 13.00 6.51 8.30
CA PRO A 193 12.00 7.30 9.00
C PRO A 193 10.63 7.30 8.31
N SER A 194 9.57 7.47 9.09
CA SER A 194 8.22 7.69 8.56
C SER A 194 8.19 8.94 7.67
N GLY A 195 7.42 8.89 6.58
CA GLY A 195 7.32 9.95 5.58
C GLY A 195 8.35 9.83 4.45
N CYS A 196 9.41 9.03 4.62
CA CYS A 196 10.39 8.84 3.55
C CYS A 196 9.86 7.90 2.46
N THR A 197 10.10 8.28 1.20
CA THR A 197 9.86 7.43 0.03
C THR A 197 11.05 6.50 -0.20
N LEU A 198 10.78 5.21 -0.34
CA LEU A 198 11.76 4.19 -0.71
C LEU A 198 11.51 3.73 -2.15
N GLY A 199 12.59 3.43 -2.89
CA GLY A 199 12.52 2.79 -4.20
C GLY A 199 12.88 1.32 -4.13
N PHE A 200 12.08 0.48 -4.79
CA PHE A 200 12.21 -0.98 -4.77
C PHE A 200 12.40 -1.53 -6.18
N THR A 201 13.18 -2.61 -6.31
CA THR A 201 13.44 -3.30 -7.58
C THR A 201 12.50 -4.47 -7.80
N GLY A 202 11.92 -5.01 -6.73
CA GLY A 202 11.00 -6.15 -6.78
C GLY A 202 10.31 -6.39 -5.44
N PHE A 203 9.63 -7.52 -5.33
CA PHE A 203 9.18 -8.05 -4.04
C PHE A 203 9.40 -9.56 -4.01
N CYS A 204 9.53 -10.13 -2.82
CA CYS A 204 9.53 -11.56 -2.61
C CYS A 204 8.44 -11.98 -1.61
N VAL A 205 8.17 -13.28 -1.54
CA VAL A 205 7.31 -13.85 -0.50
C VAL A 205 8.18 -14.16 0.71
N GLY A 206 7.79 -13.67 1.88
CA GLY A 206 8.52 -13.87 3.13
C GLY A 206 7.60 -14.26 4.28
N GLN A 207 8.09 -14.09 5.50
CA GLN A 207 7.28 -14.27 6.69
C GLN A 207 6.07 -13.33 6.68
N ARG A 208 4.91 -13.85 7.06
CA ARG A 208 3.69 -13.06 7.25
C ARG A 208 3.89 -11.98 8.31
N VAL A 209 3.63 -10.74 7.94
CA VAL A 209 3.62 -9.55 8.82
C VAL A 209 2.22 -8.95 8.76
N ARG A 210 1.68 -8.52 9.90
CA ARG A 210 0.40 -7.82 9.93
C ARG A 210 0.64 -6.33 9.84
N ASP A 211 -0.11 -5.67 8.96
CA ASP A 211 -0.06 -4.22 8.89
C ASP A 211 -0.63 -3.62 10.19
N ALA A 212 -0.03 -2.53 10.66
CA ALA A 212 -0.35 -1.94 11.96
C ALA A 212 -1.67 -1.13 11.95
N THR A 213 -2.32 -0.97 10.79
CA THR A 213 -3.51 -0.12 10.61
C THR A 213 -4.78 -0.97 10.56
N GLY A 214 -4.85 -1.93 9.62
CA GLY A 214 -5.99 -2.83 9.42
C GLY A 214 -5.76 -4.25 9.93
N GLY A 215 -4.58 -4.56 10.46
CA GLY A 215 -4.24 -5.91 10.93
C GLY A 215 -4.24 -6.96 9.81
N THR A 216 -4.25 -6.52 8.54
CA THR A 216 -4.34 -7.40 7.39
C THR A 216 -3.01 -8.14 7.26
N PRO A 217 -3.02 -9.47 7.13
CA PRO A 217 -1.79 -10.20 6.92
C PRO A 217 -1.21 -9.85 5.54
N ASP A 218 0.11 -9.72 5.47
CA ASP A 218 0.85 -9.49 4.25
C ASP A 218 2.13 -10.32 4.27
N VAL A 219 2.40 -11.04 3.19
CA VAL A 219 3.63 -11.84 2.99
C VAL A 219 4.59 -11.21 1.99
N ARG A 220 4.26 -10.04 1.44
CA ARG A 220 5.15 -9.32 0.51
C ARG A 220 6.26 -8.63 1.29
N TRP A 221 7.47 -8.84 0.83
CA TRP A 221 8.66 -8.15 1.28
C TRP A 221 9.28 -7.45 0.08
N PHE A 222 9.29 -6.13 0.09
CA PHE A 222 9.80 -5.34 -1.02
C PHE A 222 11.33 -5.32 -0.98
N VAL A 223 11.93 -5.52 -2.15
CA VAL A 223 13.37 -5.71 -2.32
C VAL A 223 13.99 -4.38 -2.73
N LEU A 224 14.96 -3.93 -1.95
CA LEU A 224 15.80 -2.77 -2.24
C LEU A 224 16.88 -3.15 -3.28
N PRO A 225 17.48 -2.18 -3.99
CA PRO A 225 18.51 -2.45 -5.01
C PRO A 225 19.71 -3.26 -4.51
N ASP A 226 20.04 -3.16 -3.21
CA ASP A 226 21.14 -3.88 -2.58
C ASP A 226 20.75 -5.25 -2.02
N GLY A 227 19.56 -5.75 -2.37
CA GLY A 227 19.03 -7.06 -1.98
C GLY A 227 18.43 -7.12 -0.58
N LYS A 228 18.49 -6.03 0.21
CA LYS A 228 17.79 -5.94 1.50
C LYS A 228 16.29 -5.84 1.29
N VAL A 229 15.53 -6.09 2.35
CA VAL A 229 14.08 -6.16 2.26
C VAL A 229 13.39 -5.33 3.33
N VAL A 230 12.20 -4.85 2.98
CA VAL A 230 11.26 -4.13 3.85
C VAL A 230 9.90 -4.83 3.77
N PRO A 231 9.23 -5.17 4.88
CA PRO A 231 7.91 -5.77 4.81
C PRO A 231 6.90 -4.78 4.23
N SER A 232 6.03 -5.21 3.30
CA SER A 232 5.01 -4.33 2.70
C SER A 232 4.03 -3.79 3.74
N ALA A 233 3.84 -4.52 4.84
CA ALA A 233 2.93 -4.19 5.95
C ALA A 233 3.29 -2.90 6.72
N VAL A 234 4.40 -2.23 6.42
CA VAL A 234 4.86 -0.99 7.09
C VAL A 234 5.21 0.14 6.12
N VAL A 235 4.86 -0.04 4.84
CA VAL A 235 5.00 0.98 3.80
C VAL A 235 3.69 1.12 3.02
N HIS A 236 3.41 2.31 2.49
CA HIS A 236 2.28 2.59 1.62
C HIS A 236 2.73 2.66 0.16
N GLY A 237 2.21 1.75 -0.65
CA GLY A 237 2.55 1.61 -2.06
C GLY A 237 2.51 0.13 -2.43
N ASN A 238 1.92 -0.18 -3.58
CA ASN A 238 1.84 -1.54 -4.08
C ASN A 238 2.79 -1.69 -5.28
N PRO A 239 3.37 -2.88 -5.48
CA PRO A 239 4.06 -3.19 -6.73
C PRO A 239 3.07 -3.12 -7.91
N PRO A 240 3.55 -2.92 -9.14
CA PRO A 240 2.73 -3.04 -10.33
C PRO A 240 2.04 -4.41 -10.37
N ALA A 241 0.77 -4.46 -10.79
CA ALA A 241 -0.04 -5.69 -10.73
C ALA A 241 0.55 -6.86 -11.52
N ALA A 242 1.33 -6.59 -12.58
CA ALA A 242 1.99 -7.61 -13.38
C ALA A 242 3.33 -8.11 -12.80
N LEU A 243 3.83 -7.48 -11.72
CA LEU A 243 5.10 -7.85 -11.14
C LEU A 243 4.96 -9.17 -10.39
N THR A 244 5.85 -10.11 -10.68
CA THR A 244 5.89 -11.42 -10.01
C THR A 244 6.94 -11.44 -8.89
N PRO A 245 6.78 -12.30 -7.86
CA PRO A 245 7.75 -12.40 -6.79
C PRO A 245 9.13 -12.86 -7.30
N VAL A 246 10.19 -12.25 -6.78
CA VAL A 246 11.57 -12.69 -6.95
C VAL A 246 12.03 -13.53 -5.75
N THR A 247 13.18 -14.19 -5.87
CA THR A 247 13.81 -14.89 -4.74
C THR A 247 14.55 -13.91 -3.82
N CYS A 248 14.50 -14.15 -2.51
CA CYS A 248 15.24 -13.38 -1.52
C CYS A 248 15.74 -14.27 -0.37
N ALA A 249 16.68 -13.76 0.42
CA ALA A 249 17.21 -14.49 1.57
C ALA A 249 16.10 -14.85 2.57
N LYS A 250 16.02 -16.14 2.91
CA LYS A 250 14.95 -16.75 3.73
C LYS A 250 13.52 -16.45 3.23
N GLY A 251 13.39 -16.22 1.92
CA GLY A 251 12.10 -16.16 1.25
C GLY A 251 11.36 -17.50 1.33
N ARG A 252 10.05 -17.44 1.15
CA ARG A 252 9.15 -18.59 1.11
C ARG A 252 8.71 -18.85 -0.34
N PRO A 253 8.34 -20.09 -0.69
CA PRO A 253 7.73 -20.37 -1.98
C PRO A 253 6.42 -19.59 -2.14
N SER A 254 6.10 -19.23 -3.39
CA SER A 254 4.77 -18.71 -3.71
C SER A 254 3.72 -19.83 -3.60
N PRO A 255 2.46 -19.50 -3.30
CA PRO A 255 1.37 -20.46 -3.41
C PRO A 255 1.34 -21.10 -4.79
N ASP A 256 1.12 -22.42 -4.85
CA ASP A 256 1.11 -23.19 -6.11
C ASP A 256 -0.17 -24.04 -6.28
N GLY A 257 -1.08 -24.02 -5.30
CA GLY A 257 -2.35 -24.71 -5.37
C GLY A 257 -3.38 -24.14 -4.40
N ILE A 258 -4.64 -24.14 -4.82
CA ILE A 258 -5.79 -23.81 -3.98
C ILE A 258 -7.00 -24.66 -4.38
N ALA A 259 -7.75 -25.12 -3.39
CA ALA A 259 -9.00 -25.84 -3.55
C ALA A 259 -10.02 -25.32 -2.54
N LEU A 260 -11.26 -25.11 -3.00
CA LEU A 260 -12.38 -24.60 -2.23
C LEU A 260 -13.44 -25.67 -2.00
N VAL A 261 -13.90 -25.76 -0.76
CA VAL A 261 -15.04 -26.58 -0.33
C VAL A 261 -16.07 -25.69 0.34
N LEU A 262 -17.34 -25.87 -0.04
CA LEU A 262 -18.49 -25.22 0.62
C LEU A 262 -19.28 -26.28 1.40
N ALA A 263 -19.58 -25.99 2.65
CA ALA A 263 -20.41 -26.84 3.51
C ALA A 263 -21.50 -25.99 4.19
N THR A 264 -22.73 -26.51 4.23
CA THR A 264 -23.81 -25.88 5.00
C THR A 264 -23.48 -25.92 6.48
N ASP A 265 -23.65 -24.79 7.17
CA ASP A 265 -23.50 -24.69 8.61
C ASP A 265 -24.79 -25.18 9.28
N THR A 266 -24.75 -26.36 9.89
CA THR A 266 -25.93 -26.94 10.57
C THR A 266 -26.32 -26.18 11.83
N ALA A 267 -25.44 -25.35 12.39
CA ALA A 267 -25.73 -24.55 13.58
C ALA A 267 -26.47 -23.24 13.26
N LYS A 268 -26.49 -22.81 11.98
CA LYS A 268 -27.11 -21.55 11.56
C LYS A 268 -27.96 -21.76 10.32
N PRO A 269 -29.30 -21.58 10.39
CA PRO A 269 -30.15 -21.64 9.21
C PRO A 269 -29.65 -20.72 8.09
N GLY A 270 -29.46 -21.28 6.88
CA GLY A 270 -28.91 -20.56 5.73
C GLY A 270 -27.40 -20.27 5.81
N GLY A 271 -26.71 -20.73 6.86
CA GLY A 271 -25.28 -20.56 7.00
C GLY A 271 -24.51 -21.46 6.03
N LEU A 272 -23.46 -20.90 5.45
CA LEU A 272 -22.54 -21.58 4.56
C LEU A 272 -21.12 -21.27 5.02
N LYS A 273 -20.31 -22.32 5.15
CA LYS A 273 -18.88 -22.24 5.46
C LYS A 273 -18.09 -22.55 4.21
N ALA A 274 -17.23 -21.62 3.83
CA ALA A 274 -16.22 -21.82 2.80
C ALA A 274 -14.89 -22.16 3.47
N THR A 275 -14.25 -23.23 3.01
CA THR A 275 -12.93 -23.67 3.48
C THR A 275 -12.01 -23.81 2.28
N ALA A 276 -10.83 -23.20 2.35
CA ALA A 276 -9.78 -23.33 1.36
C ALA A 276 -8.64 -24.23 1.88
N SER A 277 -7.96 -24.90 0.96
CA SER A 277 -6.78 -25.73 1.22
C SER A 277 -5.84 -25.69 0.03
N GLY A 278 -4.58 -26.07 0.20
CA GLY A 278 -3.56 -26.01 -0.85
C GLY A 278 -2.16 -25.97 -0.26
N HIS A 279 -1.14 -25.83 -1.10
CA HIS A 279 0.25 -25.80 -0.67
C HIS A 279 0.82 -24.38 -0.74
N ASN A 280 1.75 -24.09 0.16
CA ASN A 280 2.41 -22.78 0.29
C ASN A 280 1.41 -21.61 0.47
N LEU A 281 0.18 -21.91 0.91
CA LEU A 281 -0.84 -20.91 1.23
C LEU A 281 -0.53 -20.27 2.57
N GLU A 282 -0.53 -18.94 2.60
CA GLU A 282 -0.35 -18.12 3.81
C GLU A 282 -1.57 -17.24 4.08
N ILE A 283 -2.24 -16.77 3.02
CA ILE A 283 -3.38 -15.87 3.08
C ILE A 283 -4.38 -16.27 1.99
N VAL A 284 -5.65 -16.44 2.37
CA VAL A 284 -6.75 -16.69 1.44
C VAL A 284 -7.78 -15.59 1.56
N GLY A 285 -8.11 -14.99 0.41
CA GLY A 285 -9.23 -14.10 0.23
C GLY A 285 -10.47 -14.87 -0.21
N PHE A 286 -11.64 -14.49 0.28
CA PHE A 286 -12.92 -15.05 -0.16
C PHE A 286 -13.79 -13.96 -0.76
N ALA A 287 -14.50 -14.29 -1.83
CA ALA A 287 -15.51 -13.42 -2.41
C ALA A 287 -16.76 -14.20 -2.81
N VAL A 288 -17.91 -13.52 -2.79
CA VAL A 288 -19.18 -14.08 -3.24
C VAL A 288 -19.77 -13.23 -4.35
N ARG A 289 -20.35 -13.89 -5.34
CA ARG A 289 -21.22 -13.28 -6.33
C ARG A 289 -22.61 -13.86 -6.21
N ARG A 290 -23.59 -12.99 -5.96
CA ARG A 290 -25.02 -13.31 -5.97
C ARG A 290 -25.57 -12.92 -7.34
N SER A 291 -26.27 -13.81 -8.03
CA SER A 291 -26.75 -13.60 -9.42
C SER A 291 -25.61 -13.25 -10.41
N THR A 292 -25.91 -12.57 -11.53
CA THR A 292 -24.91 -12.02 -12.48
C THR A 292 -24.31 -10.69 -11.99
N GLY A 293 -24.39 -10.39 -10.70
CA GLY A 293 -23.95 -9.13 -10.10
C GLY A 293 -22.43 -9.02 -9.87
N ALA A 294 -22.01 -7.98 -9.15
CA ALA A 294 -20.61 -7.77 -8.79
C ALA A 294 -20.14 -8.76 -7.70
N TRP A 295 -18.85 -9.10 -7.73
CA TRP A 295 -18.18 -9.82 -6.65
C TRP A 295 -18.11 -8.94 -5.39
N ARG A 296 -18.34 -9.54 -4.23
CA ARG A 296 -18.25 -8.89 -2.92
C ARG A 296 -17.25 -9.64 -2.04
N PRO A 297 -16.29 -8.95 -1.40
CA PRO A 297 -15.39 -9.58 -0.45
C PRO A 297 -16.18 -10.20 0.71
N LEU A 298 -15.72 -11.36 1.17
CA LEU A 298 -16.14 -12.00 2.41
C LEU A 298 -15.06 -11.89 3.50
N GLY A 299 -13.81 -11.62 3.10
CA GLY A 299 -12.69 -11.35 4.00
C GLY A 299 -11.38 -11.96 3.53
N LEU A 300 -10.29 -11.44 4.08
CA LEU A 300 -8.91 -11.89 3.85
C LEU A 300 -8.36 -12.52 5.14
N THR A 301 -7.96 -13.80 5.09
CA THR A 301 -7.72 -14.58 6.31
C THR A 301 -6.61 -15.60 6.20
N GLU A 302 -5.90 -15.81 7.31
CA GLU A 302 -4.92 -16.88 7.52
C GLU A 302 -5.53 -18.17 8.06
N LYS A 303 -6.84 -18.16 8.39
CA LYS A 303 -7.56 -19.35 8.86
C LYS A 303 -8.10 -20.21 7.73
N PHE A 304 -8.01 -19.71 6.50
CA PHE A 304 -8.51 -20.35 5.27
C PHE A 304 -9.99 -20.74 5.35
N THR A 305 -10.77 -20.00 6.12
CA THR A 305 -12.21 -20.19 6.23
C THR A 305 -12.95 -18.87 6.24
N ALA A 306 -14.09 -18.82 5.56
CA ALA A 306 -15.06 -17.72 5.64
C ALA A 306 -16.47 -18.28 5.87
N THR A 307 -17.36 -17.46 6.43
CA THR A 307 -18.78 -17.81 6.63
C THR A 307 -19.65 -16.76 5.97
N LEU A 308 -20.74 -17.20 5.34
CA LEU A 308 -21.74 -16.34 4.75
C LEU A 308 -23.14 -16.92 4.96
N THR A 309 -24.15 -16.07 4.84
CA THR A 309 -25.56 -16.48 4.87
C THR A 309 -26.13 -16.45 3.45
N VAL A 310 -26.95 -17.45 3.15
CA VAL A 310 -27.59 -17.68 1.86
C VAL A 310 -29.09 -17.86 2.09
N ASN A 311 -29.91 -17.17 1.29
CA ASN A 311 -31.36 -17.30 1.37
C ASN A 311 -31.82 -18.63 0.74
N PRO A 312 -32.98 -19.18 1.15
CA PRO A 312 -33.55 -20.36 0.53
C PRO A 312 -33.70 -20.21 -0.99
N GLY A 313 -33.15 -21.15 -1.75
CA GLY A 313 -33.20 -21.15 -3.23
C GLY A 313 -32.24 -20.18 -3.92
N GLU A 314 -31.47 -19.38 -3.18
CA GLU A 314 -30.52 -18.42 -3.75
C GLU A 314 -29.35 -19.15 -4.44
N GLN A 315 -29.03 -18.71 -5.65
CA GLN A 315 -27.91 -19.19 -6.44
C GLN A 315 -26.73 -18.24 -6.31
N ILE A 316 -25.61 -18.75 -5.80
CA ILE A 316 -24.39 -17.98 -5.60
C ILE A 316 -23.17 -18.68 -6.18
N VAL A 317 -22.12 -17.91 -6.43
CA VAL A 317 -20.78 -18.41 -6.67
C VAL A 317 -19.87 -17.88 -5.58
N VAL A 318 -19.12 -18.75 -4.94
CA VAL A 318 -18.09 -18.38 -3.95
C VAL A 318 -16.74 -18.69 -4.57
N ALA A 319 -15.82 -17.74 -4.45
CA ALA A 319 -14.44 -17.89 -4.87
C ALA A 319 -13.50 -17.78 -3.66
N ALA A 320 -12.44 -18.57 -3.67
CA ALA A 320 -11.30 -18.47 -2.77
C ALA A 320 -10.06 -18.18 -3.62
N ALA A 321 -9.35 -17.10 -3.31
CA ALA A 321 -8.13 -16.72 -3.99
C ALA A 321 -6.95 -16.77 -3.02
N ALA A 322 -5.81 -17.28 -3.46
CA ALA A 322 -4.57 -17.10 -2.72
C ALA A 322 -4.07 -15.66 -2.93
N CYS A 323 -3.71 -15.00 -1.84
CA CYS A 323 -3.30 -13.59 -1.86
C CYS A 323 -1.92 -13.45 -1.21
N PHE A 324 -1.13 -12.48 -1.68
CA PHE A 324 0.09 -12.06 -0.98
C PHE A 324 -0.22 -11.06 0.14
N GLY A 325 -1.38 -10.40 0.10
CA GLY A 325 -1.83 -9.36 1.03
C GLY A 325 -3.05 -8.65 0.45
N GLY A 326 -3.45 -7.53 1.05
CA GLY A 326 -4.50 -6.68 0.50
C GLY A 326 -4.11 -6.13 -0.87
N ASP A 327 -5.04 -6.22 -1.82
CA ASP A 327 -4.88 -5.90 -3.25
C ASP A 327 -3.71 -6.65 -3.94
N GLY A 328 -3.29 -7.79 -3.40
CA GLY A 328 -2.19 -8.59 -3.94
C GLY A 328 -2.63 -10.00 -4.37
N PRO A 329 -3.48 -10.17 -5.40
CA PRO A 329 -3.84 -11.50 -5.90
C PRO A 329 -2.64 -12.23 -6.49
N THR A 330 -2.54 -13.54 -6.24
CA THR A 330 -1.47 -14.39 -6.80
C THR A 330 -1.78 -14.90 -8.20
N GLY A 331 -3.05 -14.83 -8.63
CA GLY A 331 -3.52 -15.57 -9.80
C GLY A 331 -3.74 -17.06 -9.52
N LEU A 332 -3.97 -17.46 -8.27
CA LEU A 332 -4.56 -18.76 -7.93
C LEU A 332 -5.93 -18.54 -7.30
N ILE A 333 -6.95 -19.17 -7.89
CA ILE A 333 -8.34 -19.07 -7.45
C ILE A 333 -9.06 -20.39 -7.70
N ASP A 334 -9.94 -20.77 -6.78
CA ASP A 334 -10.92 -21.83 -7.00
C ASP A 334 -12.30 -21.31 -6.67
N ALA A 335 -13.31 -21.77 -7.40
CA ALA A 335 -14.68 -21.30 -7.28
C ALA A 335 -15.69 -22.47 -7.27
N ARG A 336 -16.75 -22.29 -6.49
CA ARG A 336 -17.83 -23.27 -6.30
C ARG A 336 -19.19 -22.59 -6.39
N ARG A 337 -20.14 -23.27 -7.03
CA ARG A 337 -21.56 -22.85 -7.07
C ARG A 337 -22.29 -23.39 -5.85
N PHE A 338 -23.28 -22.65 -5.37
CA PHE A 338 -24.21 -23.15 -4.35
C PHE A 338 -25.64 -22.72 -4.68
N PRO A 339 -26.64 -23.63 -4.56
CA PRO A 339 -26.53 -25.07 -4.29
C PRO A 339 -25.76 -25.84 -5.38
N GLY A 340 -25.31 -27.05 -5.06
CA GLY A 340 -24.43 -27.83 -5.96
C GLY A 340 -22.93 -27.68 -5.70
N ALA A 341 -22.55 -27.48 -4.42
CA ALA A 341 -21.18 -27.25 -3.94
C ALA A 341 -20.11 -28.26 -4.41
N ALA A 342 -20.51 -29.42 -4.91
CA ALA A 342 -19.60 -30.41 -5.51
C ALA A 342 -19.07 -29.99 -6.90
N GLN A 343 -19.72 -29.04 -7.58
CA GLN A 343 -19.34 -28.61 -8.93
C GLN A 343 -18.43 -27.39 -8.89
N SER A 344 -17.28 -27.51 -9.56
CA SER A 344 -16.41 -26.38 -9.87
C SER A 344 -17.17 -25.35 -10.70
N ALA A 345 -17.07 -24.08 -10.32
CA ALA A 345 -17.60 -22.99 -11.12
C ALA A 345 -16.53 -22.60 -12.16
N THR A 346 -16.77 -22.90 -13.44
CA THR A 346 -15.96 -22.33 -14.51
C THR A 346 -16.19 -20.82 -14.57
N LEU A 347 -15.12 -20.05 -14.44
CA LEU A 347 -15.11 -18.60 -14.59
C LEU A 347 -14.50 -18.23 -15.95
N SER A 348 -15.10 -17.26 -16.64
CA SER A 348 -14.44 -16.58 -17.76
C SER A 348 -13.21 -15.80 -17.28
N THR A 349 -12.30 -15.43 -18.18
CA THR A 349 -11.10 -14.63 -17.84
C THR A 349 -11.45 -13.30 -17.14
N ALA A 350 -12.53 -12.64 -17.54
CA ALA A 350 -12.99 -11.40 -16.91
C ALA A 350 -13.55 -11.64 -15.50
N GLU A 351 -14.32 -12.72 -15.31
CA GLU A 351 -14.80 -13.11 -13.98
C GLU A 351 -13.66 -13.53 -13.06
N TYR A 352 -12.65 -14.20 -13.62
CA TYR A 352 -11.45 -14.61 -12.90
C TYR A 352 -10.74 -13.40 -12.29
N ALA A 353 -10.44 -12.39 -13.11
CA ALA A 353 -9.73 -11.18 -12.65
C ALA A 353 -10.53 -10.42 -11.59
N THR A 354 -11.84 -10.22 -11.84
CA THR A 354 -12.70 -9.48 -10.90
C THR A 354 -12.98 -10.25 -9.61
N ALA A 355 -13.10 -11.57 -9.66
CA ALA A 355 -13.23 -12.42 -8.47
C ALA A 355 -11.95 -12.40 -7.63
N SER A 356 -10.79 -12.53 -8.28
CA SER A 356 -9.49 -12.53 -7.61
C SER A 356 -9.22 -11.18 -6.93
N GLN A 357 -9.48 -10.07 -7.63
CA GLN A 357 -9.36 -8.73 -7.04
C GLN A 357 -10.32 -8.54 -5.87
N ALA A 358 -11.59 -8.91 -6.02
CA ALA A 358 -12.57 -8.77 -4.95
C ALA A 358 -12.25 -9.66 -3.74
N ALA A 359 -11.68 -10.86 -3.95
CA ALA A 359 -11.29 -11.76 -2.87
C ALA A 359 -10.07 -11.23 -2.09
N CYS A 360 -9.08 -10.65 -2.79
CA CYS A 360 -7.88 -10.11 -2.18
C CYS A 360 -7.98 -8.64 -1.78
N ALA A 361 -9.13 -7.98 -1.98
CA ALA A 361 -9.34 -6.61 -1.55
C ALA A 361 -9.16 -6.45 -0.04
N TYR A 362 -8.72 -5.26 0.40
CA TYR A 362 -8.73 -4.95 1.83
C TYR A 362 -10.16 -5.07 2.39
N PRO A 363 -10.31 -5.64 3.60
CA PRO A 363 -11.61 -5.88 4.23
C PRO A 363 -12.39 -4.60 4.56
#